data_AF-A0A1H9ZNY4-F1
#
_entry.id   AF-A0A1H9ZNY4-F1
#
_cell.length_a   1.000
_cell.length_b   1.000
_cell.length_c   1.000
_cell.angle_alpha   90.00
_cell.angle_beta   90.00
_cell.angle_gamma   90.00
#
_symmetry.space_group_name_H-M   'P 1'
#
loop_
_entity.id
_entity.type
_entity.pdbx_description
1 polymer ?
#
loop_
_entity_poly.entity_id
_entity_poly.type
_entity_poly.pdbx_seq_one_letter_code
_entity_poly.pdbx_strand_id
1 'polypeptide(L)'
;MREEATAFVPGHVTGFFSAHPDEDPTKAGSRGAGLTLTDGVEVTVEPATETTVVLDGDELEIDPVTTVLETLDVTARVDADADLPLGAGFGVSGAMALGTALAANRVFACKLSMNELVTIAHGAEVQAGTGLGDVVAQAHGGVPIRLEPGSPQENVLDTIPARARVEYVSFGELSTADVLSGDTETLTAAGQDALSRVVEEPTLLSFMYASRRFARDAELLTAQVREAIADVSAVDGQASMAMLGNTVFALGTGLSDAGYEPSVCATHPAGAMLR
;
A
#
# COMPACT_ATOMS: atom_id res chain seq x y z
N MET A 1 26.70 9.49 15.08
CA MET A 1 25.35 9.41 14.47
C MET A 1 25.38 10.22 13.19
N ARG A 2 24.62 9.83 12.17
CA ARG A 2 24.36 10.73 11.04
C ARG A 2 23.39 11.82 11.48
N GLU A 3 23.43 12.96 10.81
CA GLU A 3 22.53 14.09 11.13
C GLU A 3 21.09 13.71 10.74
N GLU A 4 20.90 13.14 9.55
CA GLU A 4 19.60 12.64 9.08
C GLU A 4 19.80 11.52 8.04
N ALA A 5 18.71 10.84 7.69
CA ALA A 5 18.63 10.01 6.49
C ALA A 5 17.21 10.04 5.92
N THR A 6 17.10 9.92 4.61
CA THR A 6 15.81 9.88 3.90
C THR A 6 15.63 8.52 3.22
N ALA A 7 14.43 7.98 3.30
CA ALA A 7 14.00 6.82 2.54
C ALA A 7 12.84 7.20 1.63
N PHE A 8 12.81 6.64 0.43
CA PHE A 8 11.64 6.69 -0.44
C PHE A 8 10.90 5.36 -0.36
N VAL A 9 9.58 5.42 -0.18
CA VAL A 9 8.71 4.26 -0.21
C VAL A 9 7.61 4.48 -1.25
N PRO A 10 7.43 3.58 -2.22
CA PRO A 10 6.40 3.76 -3.23
C PRO A 10 5.00 3.70 -2.61
N GLY A 11 4.04 4.43 -3.19
CA GLY A 11 2.63 4.18 -2.93
C GLY A 11 2.25 2.76 -3.33
N HIS A 12 1.22 2.19 -2.71
CA HIS A 12 0.71 0.87 -3.08
C HIS A 12 -0.80 0.90 -3.25
N VAL A 13 -1.26 0.41 -4.39
CA VAL A 13 -2.67 0.20 -4.70
C VAL A 13 -2.97 -1.29 -4.64
N THR A 14 -3.76 -1.71 -3.67
CA THR A 14 -4.32 -3.06 -3.65
C THR A 14 -5.48 -3.15 -4.66
N GLY A 15 -5.45 -4.14 -5.55
CA GLY A 15 -6.54 -4.41 -6.49
C GLY A 15 -7.59 -5.39 -5.96
N PHE A 16 -7.15 -6.37 -5.18
CA PHE A 16 -8.01 -7.29 -4.44
C PHE A 16 -7.23 -7.94 -3.29
N PHE A 17 -7.93 -8.46 -2.30
CA PHE A 17 -7.29 -9.12 -1.16
C PHE A 17 -8.21 -10.12 -0.46
N SER A 18 -7.61 -10.99 0.36
CA SER A 18 -8.28 -11.70 1.45
C SER A 18 -7.48 -11.46 2.73
N ALA A 19 -8.18 -11.16 3.82
CA ALA A 19 -7.57 -10.91 5.12
C ALA A 19 -7.31 -12.24 5.85
N HIS A 20 -6.13 -12.38 6.45
CA HIS A 20 -5.73 -13.55 7.23
C HIS A 20 -5.25 -13.04 8.60
N PRO A 21 -6.18 -12.80 9.54
CA PRO A 21 -5.83 -12.35 10.88
C PRO A 21 -5.12 -13.46 11.65
N ASP A 22 -4.19 -13.07 12.53
CA ASP A 22 -3.49 -13.95 13.46
C ASP A 22 -3.21 -13.17 14.75
N GLU A 23 -3.06 -13.86 15.88
CA GLU A 23 -2.66 -13.23 17.15
C GLU A 23 -1.20 -12.74 17.09
N ASP A 24 -0.37 -13.38 16.25
CA ASP A 24 1.00 -12.97 15.97
C ASP A 24 1.03 -11.95 14.81
N PRO A 25 1.38 -10.68 15.05
CA PRO A 25 1.42 -9.64 14.01
C PRO A 25 2.36 -9.97 12.84
N THR A 26 3.35 -10.83 13.06
CA THR A 26 4.31 -11.22 12.02
C THR A 26 3.73 -12.26 11.05
N LYS A 27 2.67 -12.98 11.45
CA LYS A 27 1.94 -13.97 10.64
C LYS A 27 0.66 -13.40 10.05
N ALA A 28 0.00 -12.53 10.81
CA ALA A 28 -1.16 -11.80 10.35
C ALA A 28 -0.81 -11.00 9.08
N GLY A 29 -1.71 -11.02 8.11
CA GLY A 29 -1.52 -10.30 6.86
C GLY A 29 -2.62 -10.54 5.86
N SER A 30 -2.27 -10.44 4.58
CA SER A 30 -3.22 -10.61 3.49
C SER A 30 -2.61 -11.37 2.32
N ARG A 31 -3.47 -12.09 1.62
CA ARG A 31 -3.18 -12.55 0.25
C ARG A 31 -3.87 -11.63 -0.74
N GLY A 32 -3.36 -11.53 -1.96
CA GLY A 32 -3.96 -10.68 -2.99
C GLY A 32 -2.94 -10.17 -4.00
N ALA A 33 -3.30 -9.16 -4.78
CA ALA A 33 -2.37 -8.50 -5.68
C ALA A 33 -2.60 -6.99 -5.71
N GLY A 34 -1.56 -6.27 -6.10
CA GLY A 34 -1.58 -4.83 -6.23
C GLY A 34 -0.48 -4.32 -7.13
N LEU A 35 -0.30 -3.02 -7.16
CA LEU A 35 0.80 -2.37 -7.86
C LEU A 35 1.38 -1.25 -7.01
N THR A 36 2.70 -1.10 -7.08
CA THR A 36 3.42 -0.01 -6.43
C THR A 36 3.60 1.14 -7.41
N LEU A 37 3.56 2.37 -6.93
CA LEU A 37 3.57 3.59 -7.73
C LEU A 37 4.92 4.31 -7.64
N THR A 38 5.30 5.04 -8.69
CA THR A 38 6.44 5.97 -8.64
C THR A 38 6.15 7.20 -7.80
N ASP A 39 4.87 7.52 -7.63
CA ASP A 39 4.41 8.45 -6.60
C ASP A 39 4.46 7.71 -5.26
N GLY A 40 4.92 8.37 -4.21
CA GLY A 40 5.13 7.70 -2.93
C GLY A 40 5.30 8.66 -1.77
N VAL A 41 6.08 8.22 -0.80
CA VAL A 41 6.38 8.98 0.41
C VAL A 41 7.89 9.05 0.58
N GLU A 42 8.43 10.26 0.71
CA GLU A 42 9.79 10.50 1.17
C GLU A 42 9.74 10.69 2.69
N VAL A 43 10.49 9.89 3.43
CA VAL A 43 10.50 9.90 4.90
C VAL A 43 11.92 10.21 5.36
N THR A 44 12.08 11.36 6.01
CA THR A 44 13.33 11.81 6.60
C THR A 44 13.28 11.61 8.11
N VAL A 45 14.33 11.01 8.66
CA VAL A 45 14.47 10.78 10.11
C VAL A 45 15.72 11.49 10.60
N GLU A 46 15.58 12.25 11.69
CA GLU A 46 16.69 12.86 12.41
C GLU A 46 16.58 12.63 13.93
N PRO A 47 17.70 12.53 14.67
CA PRO A 47 17.66 12.41 16.12
C PRO A 47 17.00 13.62 16.79
N ALA A 48 16.12 13.37 17.76
CA ALA A 48 15.44 14.42 18.51
C ALA A 48 15.38 14.09 20.01
N THR A 49 15.03 15.09 20.83
CA THR A 49 14.82 14.88 22.28
C THR A 49 13.45 14.30 22.60
N GLU A 50 12.48 14.48 21.70
CA GLU A 50 11.11 13.99 21.79
C GLU A 50 10.70 13.45 20.42
N THR A 51 9.87 12.41 20.40
CA THR A 51 9.36 11.85 19.16
C THR A 51 8.31 12.79 18.58
N THR A 52 8.46 13.17 17.31
CA THR A 52 7.47 13.97 16.58
C THR A 52 7.33 13.39 15.18
N VAL A 53 6.10 13.38 14.66
CA VAL A 53 5.79 12.90 13.31
C VAL A 53 5.08 14.01 12.56
N VAL A 54 5.62 14.37 11.40
CA VAL A 54 5.10 15.41 10.51
C VAL A 54 4.85 14.80 9.14
N LEU A 55 3.69 15.11 8.56
CA LEU A 55 3.30 14.75 7.21
C LEU A 55 2.86 16.01 6.47
N ASP A 56 3.51 16.33 5.35
CA ASP A 56 3.21 17.49 4.51
C ASP A 56 3.17 18.83 5.29
N GLY A 57 4.01 18.92 6.34
CA GLY A 57 4.12 20.09 7.21
C GLY A 57 3.16 20.12 8.41
N ASP A 58 2.21 19.19 8.50
CA ASP A 58 1.29 19.05 9.63
C ASP A 58 1.78 17.99 10.63
N GLU A 59 1.79 18.33 11.91
CA GLU A 59 2.12 17.36 12.98
C GLU A 59 0.93 16.44 13.25
N LEU A 60 1.16 15.13 13.17
CA LEU A 60 0.13 14.09 13.24
C LEU A 60 0.57 12.95 14.14
N GLU A 61 -0.40 12.26 14.73
CA GLU A 61 -0.18 10.97 15.39
C GLU A 61 -0.42 9.86 14.37
N ILE A 62 0.63 9.10 14.06
CA ILE A 62 0.57 7.95 13.15
C ILE A 62 1.12 6.73 13.90
N ASP A 63 0.22 5.99 14.54
CA ASP A 63 0.54 4.87 15.45
C ASP A 63 1.59 3.89 14.90
N PRO A 64 1.55 3.47 13.61
CA PRO A 64 2.59 2.62 13.04
C PRO A 64 4.00 3.23 13.12
N VAL A 65 4.15 4.53 12.88
CA VAL A 65 5.46 5.23 12.92
C VAL A 65 6.00 5.26 14.35
N THR A 66 5.16 5.63 15.31
CA THR A 66 5.54 5.64 16.73
C THR A 66 5.95 4.25 17.19
N THR A 67 5.17 3.21 16.84
CA THR A 67 5.47 1.81 17.17
C THR A 67 6.81 1.35 16.57
N VAL A 68 7.14 1.76 15.34
CA VAL A 68 8.45 1.47 14.73
C VAL A 68 9.59 2.08 15.54
N LEU A 69 9.49 3.36 15.92
CA LEU A 69 10.52 4.04 16.71
C LEU A 69 10.71 3.42 18.09
N GLU A 70 9.60 3.09 18.77
CA GLU A 70 9.61 2.37 20.05
C GLU A 70 10.27 0.99 19.93
N THR A 71 9.94 0.24 18.88
CA THR A 71 10.52 -1.10 18.63
C THR A 71 12.03 -1.04 18.37
N LEU A 72 12.49 0.03 17.73
CA LEU A 72 13.90 0.28 17.50
C LEU A 72 14.63 0.89 18.71
N ASP A 73 13.90 1.24 19.78
CA ASP A 73 14.40 1.92 20.99
C ASP A 73 15.10 3.26 20.66
N VAL A 74 14.46 4.09 19.83
CA VAL A 74 14.99 5.38 19.38
C VAL A 74 13.97 6.52 19.54
N THR A 75 14.48 7.74 19.72
CA THR A 75 13.70 8.97 19.75
C THR A 75 14.14 9.87 18.60
N ALA A 76 13.19 10.24 17.74
CA ALA A 76 13.48 10.91 16.49
C ALA A 76 12.35 11.85 16.07
N ARG A 77 12.71 12.87 15.28
CA ARG A 77 11.75 13.57 14.44
C ARG A 77 11.65 12.82 13.12
N VAL A 78 10.41 12.55 12.71
CA VAL A 78 10.07 11.97 11.42
C VAL A 78 9.35 13.04 10.61
N ASP A 79 9.89 13.38 9.46
CA ASP A 79 9.32 14.34 8.53
C ASP A 79 9.04 13.62 7.21
N ALA A 80 7.80 13.66 6.74
CA ALA A 80 7.39 12.97 5.53
C ALA A 80 6.69 13.90 4.55
N ASP A 81 7.05 13.76 3.28
CA ASP A 81 6.37 14.40 2.15
C ASP A 81 5.71 13.31 1.31
N ALA A 82 4.40 13.40 1.08
CA ALA A 82 3.63 12.43 0.32
C ALA A 82 3.08 13.02 -0.98
N ASP A 83 3.34 12.33 -2.10
CA ASP A 83 2.68 12.63 -3.38
C ASP A 83 1.20 12.18 -3.40
N LEU A 84 0.78 11.43 -2.36
CA LEU A 84 -0.45 10.65 -2.33
C LEU A 84 -1.30 11.01 -1.11
N PRO A 85 -2.62 11.15 -1.27
CA PRO A 85 -3.50 11.48 -0.15
C PRO A 85 -3.55 10.33 0.88
N LEU A 86 -3.42 10.69 2.16
CA LEU A 86 -3.65 9.79 3.30
C LEU A 86 -5.10 9.27 3.27
N GLY A 87 -5.32 8.04 3.72
CA GLY A 87 -6.68 7.43 3.79
C GLY A 87 -7.36 7.12 2.45
N ALA A 88 -6.69 7.36 1.32
CA ALA A 88 -7.26 7.20 -0.02
C ALA A 88 -6.91 5.85 -0.71
N GLY A 89 -6.45 4.86 0.06
CA GLY A 89 -6.15 3.51 -0.45
C GLY A 89 -4.77 3.34 -1.10
N PHE A 90 -3.80 4.22 -0.76
CA PHE A 90 -2.44 4.21 -1.29
C PHE A 90 -1.36 3.65 -0.34
N GLY A 91 -1.75 3.20 0.86
CA GLY A 91 -0.82 2.65 1.85
C GLY A 91 0.16 3.67 2.42
N VAL A 92 -0.23 4.94 2.58
CA VAL A 92 0.65 6.02 3.07
C VAL A 92 1.16 5.74 4.49
N SER A 93 0.31 5.21 5.40
CA SER A 93 0.75 4.85 6.76
C SER A 93 1.84 3.77 6.76
N GLY A 94 1.64 2.70 5.97
CA GLY A 94 2.65 1.66 5.77
C GLY A 94 3.93 2.19 5.12
N ALA A 95 3.80 3.14 4.19
CA ALA A 95 4.94 3.79 3.57
C ALA A 95 5.76 4.60 4.59
N MET A 96 5.08 5.36 5.46
CA MET A 96 5.72 6.10 6.55
C MET A 96 6.39 5.18 7.56
N ALA A 97 5.74 4.08 7.95
CA ALA A 97 6.31 3.10 8.87
C ALA A 97 7.58 2.44 8.30
N LEU A 98 7.54 1.99 7.05
CA LEU A 98 8.68 1.37 6.38
C LEU A 98 9.81 2.37 6.13
N GLY A 99 9.48 3.58 5.69
CA GLY A 99 10.46 4.65 5.47
C GLY A 99 11.16 5.03 6.77
N THR A 100 10.40 5.14 7.87
CA THR A 100 10.92 5.38 9.21
C THR A 100 11.87 4.27 9.64
N ALA A 101 11.49 2.99 9.48
CA ALA A 101 12.34 1.86 9.83
C ALA A 101 13.69 1.91 9.07
N LEU A 102 13.65 2.17 7.76
CA LEU A 102 14.84 2.27 6.91
C LEU A 102 15.75 3.43 7.31
N ALA A 103 15.19 4.63 7.44
CA ALA A 103 15.93 5.84 7.77
C ALA A 103 16.47 5.81 9.21
N ALA A 104 15.66 5.38 10.18
CA ALA A 104 16.10 5.22 11.58
C ALA A 104 17.24 4.19 11.70
N ASN A 105 17.14 3.03 11.04
CA ASN A 105 18.23 2.05 11.00
C ASN A 105 19.54 2.67 10.49
N ARG A 106 19.45 3.60 9.53
CA ARG A 106 20.61 4.31 8.98
C ARG A 106 21.19 5.35 9.93
N VAL A 107 20.34 6.13 10.60
CA VAL A 107 20.70 7.25 11.48
C VAL A 107 21.28 6.75 12.80
N PHE A 108 20.59 5.81 13.43
CA PHE A 108 20.92 5.24 14.74
C PHE A 108 21.82 4.00 14.66
N ALA A 109 22.12 3.53 13.44
CA ALA A 109 23.00 2.39 13.19
C ALA A 109 22.55 1.11 13.92
N CYS A 110 21.25 0.80 13.83
CA CYS A 110 20.65 -0.40 14.42
C CYS A 110 21.18 -1.71 13.78
N LYS A 111 21.73 -1.63 12.55
CA LYS A 111 22.37 -2.74 11.80
C LYS A 111 21.42 -3.90 11.50
N LEU A 112 20.14 -3.60 11.31
CA LEU A 112 19.13 -4.56 10.92
C LEU A 112 19.12 -4.76 9.40
N SER A 113 18.77 -5.95 8.96
CA SER A 113 18.56 -6.33 7.56
C SER A 113 17.24 -5.79 7.02
N MET A 114 17.08 -5.79 5.68
CA MET A 114 15.83 -5.35 5.05
C MET A 114 14.62 -6.15 5.55
N ASN A 115 14.72 -7.48 5.66
CA ASN A 115 13.60 -8.28 6.12
C ASN A 115 13.21 -7.95 7.57
N GLU A 116 14.17 -7.73 8.46
CA GLU A 116 13.88 -7.31 9.84
C GLU A 116 13.17 -5.96 9.89
N LEU A 117 13.59 -4.99 9.08
CA LEU A 117 12.96 -3.66 9.02
C LEU A 117 11.53 -3.71 8.46
N VAL A 118 11.33 -4.52 7.41
CA VAL A 118 10.01 -4.76 6.84
C VAL A 118 9.12 -5.49 7.84
N THR A 119 9.64 -6.44 8.61
CA THR A 119 8.88 -7.12 9.68
C THR A 119 8.45 -6.15 10.78
N ILE A 120 9.33 -5.23 11.20
CA ILE A 120 9.00 -4.22 12.21
C ILE A 120 7.88 -3.29 11.70
N ALA A 121 8.03 -2.74 10.50
CA ALA A 121 7.01 -1.86 9.90
C ALA A 121 5.69 -2.59 9.64
N HIS A 122 5.73 -3.85 9.18
CA HIS A 122 4.54 -4.68 8.97
C HIS A 122 3.82 -4.96 10.28
N GLY A 123 4.55 -5.38 11.32
CA GLY A 123 3.97 -5.63 12.64
C GLY A 123 3.30 -4.39 13.22
N ALA A 124 3.93 -3.22 13.06
CA ALA A 124 3.36 -1.94 13.50
C ALA A 124 2.03 -1.60 12.79
N GLU A 125 1.95 -1.78 11.47
CA GLU A 125 0.70 -1.60 10.70
C GLU A 125 -0.41 -2.58 11.11
N VAL A 126 -0.04 -3.84 11.33
CA VAL A 126 -1.00 -4.86 11.78
C VAL A 126 -1.53 -4.53 13.16
N GLN A 127 -0.66 -4.15 14.10
CA GLN A 127 -1.05 -3.79 15.47
C GLN A 127 -1.94 -2.56 15.53
N ALA A 128 -1.71 -1.57 14.66
CA ALA A 128 -2.55 -0.39 14.51
C ALA A 128 -3.86 -0.69 13.76
N GLY A 129 -3.99 -1.85 13.12
CA GLY A 129 -5.16 -2.21 12.31
C GLY A 129 -5.30 -1.38 11.02
N THR A 130 -4.21 -0.73 10.58
CA THR A 130 -4.21 0.20 9.43
C THR A 130 -3.89 -0.50 8.12
N GLY A 131 -3.17 -1.63 8.16
CA GLY A 131 -2.75 -2.35 6.95
C GLY A 131 -2.35 -3.80 7.21
N LEU A 132 -2.61 -4.67 6.21
CA LEU A 132 -2.29 -6.10 6.25
C LEU A 132 -1.34 -6.56 5.15
N GLY A 133 -0.87 -5.65 4.29
CA GLY A 133 0.03 -6.06 3.23
C GLY A 133 0.57 -4.96 2.33
N ASP A 134 0.39 -3.69 2.69
CA ASP A 134 0.99 -2.58 1.95
C ASP A 134 2.50 -2.56 2.17
N VAL A 135 2.98 -2.66 3.42
CA VAL A 135 4.41 -2.66 3.75
C VAL A 135 5.21 -3.70 2.96
N VAL A 136 4.74 -4.95 2.91
CA VAL A 136 5.44 -6.02 2.19
C VAL A 136 5.40 -5.82 0.67
N ALA A 137 4.30 -5.26 0.14
CA ALA A 137 4.18 -4.92 -1.27
C ALA A 137 5.09 -3.74 -1.66
N GLN A 138 5.15 -2.72 -0.81
CA GLN A 138 6.00 -1.54 -0.96
C GLN A 138 7.48 -1.88 -0.85
N ALA A 139 7.85 -2.80 0.04
CA ALA A 139 9.20 -3.34 0.13
C ALA A 139 9.59 -4.13 -1.12
N HIS A 140 8.66 -4.89 -1.70
CA HIS A 140 8.90 -5.71 -2.88
C HIS A 140 8.99 -4.87 -4.18
N GLY A 141 8.08 -3.90 -4.36
CA GLY A 141 7.97 -3.13 -5.60
C GLY A 141 7.30 -3.91 -6.75
N GLY A 142 7.13 -3.22 -7.88
CA GLY A 142 6.53 -3.75 -9.10
C GLY A 142 5.02 -3.95 -8.96
N VAL A 143 4.55 -5.13 -9.37
CA VAL A 143 3.14 -5.55 -9.37
C VAL A 143 3.02 -6.83 -8.54
N PRO A 144 3.12 -6.71 -7.20
CA PRO A 144 3.27 -7.86 -6.32
C PRO A 144 1.98 -8.70 -6.23
N ILE A 145 2.18 -10.01 -6.13
CA ILE A 145 1.18 -11.03 -5.81
C ILE A 145 1.56 -11.62 -4.44
N ARG A 146 0.74 -11.37 -3.43
CA ARG A 146 0.87 -11.95 -2.08
C ARG A 146 0.22 -13.33 -2.10
N LEU A 147 1.03 -14.38 -2.22
CA LEU A 147 0.59 -15.78 -2.26
C LEU A 147 0.29 -16.32 -0.86
N GLU A 148 1.15 -16.02 0.10
CA GLU A 148 0.97 -16.35 1.52
C GLU A 148 0.97 -15.07 2.37
N PRO A 149 0.16 -14.99 3.45
CA PRO A 149 0.08 -13.81 4.30
C PRO A 149 1.30 -13.66 5.21
N GLY A 150 1.44 -12.48 5.83
CA GLY A 150 2.42 -12.21 6.88
C GLY A 150 3.60 -11.34 6.45
N SER A 151 4.57 -11.24 7.35
CA SER A 151 5.86 -10.56 7.17
C SER A 151 6.85 -11.42 6.34
N PRO A 152 8.03 -10.91 5.93
CA PRO A 152 8.95 -11.61 5.02
C PRO A 152 9.40 -13.02 5.41
N GLN A 153 9.34 -13.41 6.69
CA GLN A 153 9.70 -14.76 7.15
C GLN A 153 8.53 -15.73 7.11
N GLU A 154 7.29 -15.23 7.03
CA GLU A 154 6.05 -16.00 7.04
C GLU A 154 5.38 -16.03 5.65
N ASN A 155 5.58 -14.97 4.86
CA ASN A 155 4.91 -14.79 3.59
C ASN A 155 5.66 -15.38 2.39
N VAL A 156 4.95 -15.39 1.26
CA VAL A 156 5.48 -15.70 -0.05
C VAL A 156 4.91 -14.67 -1.02
N LEU A 157 5.80 -13.95 -1.68
CA LEU A 157 5.48 -12.98 -2.73
C LEU A 157 5.92 -13.52 -4.08
N ASP A 158 5.10 -13.28 -5.09
CA ASP A 158 5.42 -13.39 -6.51
C ASP A 158 5.12 -12.05 -7.19
N THR A 159 5.31 -11.93 -8.49
CA THR A 159 5.06 -10.68 -9.22
C THR A 159 4.51 -10.93 -10.61
N ILE A 160 3.63 -10.04 -11.06
CA ILE A 160 3.35 -9.91 -12.49
C ILE A 160 4.59 -9.27 -13.11
N PRO A 161 5.25 -9.90 -14.10
CA PRO A 161 6.51 -9.41 -14.69
C PRO A 161 6.22 -8.32 -15.74
N ALA A 162 5.54 -7.25 -15.33
CA ALA A 162 5.12 -6.15 -16.19
C ALA A 162 5.34 -4.80 -15.51
N ARG A 163 5.32 -3.75 -16.34
CA ARG A 163 5.25 -2.37 -15.90
C ARG A 163 4.06 -1.71 -16.57
N ALA A 164 3.48 -0.74 -15.91
CA ALA A 164 2.37 0.04 -16.45
C ALA A 164 2.56 1.52 -16.19
N ARG A 165 2.08 2.34 -17.13
CA ARG A 165 1.66 3.70 -16.81
C ARG A 165 0.34 3.60 -16.04
N VAL A 166 0.22 4.35 -14.96
CA VAL A 166 -0.95 4.36 -14.08
C VAL A 166 -1.50 5.77 -14.01
N GLU A 167 -2.82 5.88 -14.08
CA GLU A 167 -3.57 7.08 -13.78
C GLU A 167 -4.44 6.83 -12.56
N TYR A 168 -4.65 7.83 -11.71
CA TYR A 168 -5.60 7.71 -10.61
C TYR A 168 -6.32 9.02 -10.32
N VAL A 169 -7.55 8.89 -9.81
CA VAL A 169 -8.36 9.98 -9.26
C VAL A 169 -8.88 9.53 -7.91
N SER A 170 -8.61 10.33 -6.88
CA SER A 170 -9.20 10.14 -5.56
C SER A 170 -10.40 11.06 -5.38
N PHE A 171 -11.48 10.50 -4.87
CA PHE A 171 -12.71 11.19 -4.48
C PHE A 171 -12.81 11.31 -2.95
N GLY A 172 -11.73 11.04 -2.22
CA GLY A 172 -11.63 11.13 -0.77
C GLY A 172 -11.30 9.81 -0.07
N GLU A 173 -11.50 9.81 1.24
CA GLU A 173 -11.15 8.71 2.12
C GLU A 173 -12.30 7.70 2.29
N LEU A 174 -11.96 6.45 2.60
CA LEU A 174 -12.88 5.46 3.15
C LEU A 174 -12.30 4.90 4.44
N SER A 175 -13.17 4.56 5.39
CA SER A 175 -12.76 3.91 6.62
C SER A 175 -12.40 2.44 6.36
N THR A 176 -11.10 2.13 6.41
CA THR A 176 -10.58 0.76 6.32
C THR A 176 -11.19 -0.15 7.38
N ALA A 177 -11.32 0.34 8.62
CA ALA A 177 -11.88 -0.42 9.73
C ALA A 177 -13.35 -0.80 9.50
N ASP A 178 -14.16 0.11 8.95
CA ASP A 178 -15.57 -0.18 8.69
C ASP A 178 -15.72 -1.27 7.62
N VAL A 179 -14.88 -1.26 6.58
CA VAL A 179 -14.87 -2.30 5.54
C VAL A 179 -14.43 -3.66 6.10
N LEU A 180 -13.41 -3.68 6.96
CA LEU A 180 -12.90 -4.93 7.55
C LEU A 180 -13.78 -5.49 8.67
N SER A 181 -14.69 -4.68 9.23
CA SER A 181 -15.63 -5.10 10.28
C SER A 181 -16.93 -5.74 9.75
N GLY A 182 -17.14 -5.75 8.43
CA GLY A 182 -18.32 -6.32 7.76
C GLY A 182 -18.29 -7.84 7.62
N ASP A 183 -19.06 -8.38 6.67
CA ASP A 183 -19.04 -9.81 6.33
C ASP A 183 -17.73 -10.19 5.63
N THR A 184 -16.76 -10.63 6.43
CA THR A 184 -15.43 -11.02 5.96
C THR A 184 -15.42 -12.31 5.15
N GLU A 185 -16.48 -13.14 5.21
CA GLU A 185 -16.52 -14.41 4.46
C GLU A 185 -16.66 -14.15 2.96
N THR A 186 -17.60 -13.27 2.58
CA THR A 186 -17.83 -12.87 1.20
C THR A 186 -16.57 -12.22 0.60
N LEU A 187 -15.93 -11.33 1.36
CA LEU A 187 -14.67 -10.68 0.97
C LEU A 187 -13.55 -11.71 0.77
N THR A 188 -13.41 -12.65 1.70
CA THR A 188 -12.38 -13.69 1.65
C THR A 188 -12.57 -14.60 0.44
N ALA A 189 -13.80 -15.03 0.17
CA ALA A 189 -14.10 -15.88 -0.99
C ALA A 189 -13.81 -15.15 -2.32
N ALA A 190 -14.25 -13.90 -2.46
CA ALA A 190 -13.97 -13.08 -3.64
C ALA A 190 -12.45 -12.87 -3.84
N GLY A 191 -11.72 -12.66 -2.75
CA GLY A 191 -10.27 -12.50 -2.76
C GLY A 191 -9.53 -13.77 -3.18
N GLN A 192 -9.96 -14.94 -2.71
CA GLN A 192 -9.40 -16.24 -3.09
C GLN A 192 -9.62 -16.53 -4.58
N ASP A 193 -10.83 -16.33 -5.07
CA ASP A 193 -11.17 -16.49 -6.49
C ASP A 193 -10.34 -15.56 -7.39
N ALA A 194 -10.18 -14.30 -6.96
CA ALA A 194 -9.37 -13.31 -7.66
C ALA A 194 -7.89 -13.73 -7.71
N LEU A 195 -7.35 -14.23 -6.59
CA LEU A 195 -5.97 -14.70 -6.51
C LEU A 195 -5.73 -15.91 -7.42
N SER A 196 -6.61 -16.92 -7.36
CA SER A 196 -6.49 -18.12 -8.20
C SER A 196 -6.42 -17.75 -9.69
N ARG A 197 -7.24 -16.79 -10.14
CA ARG A 197 -7.22 -16.31 -11.52
C ARG A 197 -5.91 -15.62 -11.90
N VAL A 198 -5.39 -14.74 -11.03
CA VAL A 198 -4.14 -14.02 -11.33
C VAL A 198 -2.93 -14.95 -11.31
N VAL A 199 -2.92 -15.97 -10.46
CA VAL A 199 -1.87 -16.98 -10.44
C VAL A 199 -1.90 -17.86 -11.69
N GLU A 200 -3.08 -18.18 -12.22
CA GLU A 200 -3.22 -18.96 -13.47
C GLU A 200 -2.71 -18.17 -14.69
N GLU A 201 -2.96 -16.86 -14.74
CA GLU A 201 -2.51 -15.98 -15.81
C GLU A 201 -1.96 -14.65 -15.23
N PRO A 202 -0.67 -14.58 -14.85
CA PRO A 202 -0.09 -13.41 -14.18
C PRO A 202 0.19 -12.29 -15.17
N THR A 203 -0.88 -11.63 -15.62
CA THR A 203 -0.86 -10.50 -16.55
C THR A 203 -1.64 -9.31 -15.98
N LEU A 204 -1.30 -8.10 -16.41
CA LEU A 204 -2.00 -6.88 -16.00
C LEU A 204 -3.50 -6.94 -16.32
N LEU A 205 -3.89 -7.55 -17.45
CA LEU A 205 -5.31 -7.69 -17.82
C LEU A 205 -6.05 -8.63 -16.86
N SER A 206 -5.43 -9.75 -16.47
CA SER A 206 -6.00 -10.66 -15.48
C SER A 206 -6.15 -9.97 -14.13
N PHE A 207 -5.15 -9.21 -13.70
CA PHE A 207 -5.20 -8.38 -12.49
C PHE A 207 -6.33 -7.35 -12.53
N MET A 208 -6.47 -6.57 -13.60
CA MET A 208 -7.53 -5.55 -13.72
C MET A 208 -8.91 -6.18 -13.73
N TYR A 209 -9.08 -7.31 -14.42
CA TYR A 209 -10.34 -8.04 -14.40
C TYR A 209 -10.67 -8.53 -12.98
N ALA A 210 -9.72 -9.17 -12.31
CA ALA A 210 -9.89 -9.72 -10.97
C ALA A 210 -10.22 -8.62 -9.96
N SER A 211 -9.55 -7.47 -10.05
CA SER A 211 -9.77 -6.30 -9.18
C SER A 211 -11.17 -5.71 -9.35
N ARG A 212 -11.63 -5.50 -10.59
CA ARG A 212 -13.00 -5.01 -10.84
C ARG A 212 -14.07 -5.97 -10.34
N ARG A 213 -13.86 -7.26 -10.58
CA ARG A 213 -14.79 -8.30 -10.13
C ARG A 213 -14.85 -8.34 -8.61
N PHE A 214 -13.70 -8.33 -7.94
CA PHE A 214 -13.60 -8.28 -6.48
C PHE A 214 -14.33 -7.06 -5.91
N ALA A 215 -14.06 -5.86 -6.41
CA ALA A 215 -14.69 -4.63 -5.94
C ALA A 215 -16.22 -4.70 -5.99
N ARG A 216 -16.77 -5.29 -7.05
CA ARG A 216 -18.20 -5.49 -7.24
C ARG A 216 -18.75 -6.58 -6.33
N ASP A 217 -18.10 -7.74 -6.31
CA ASP A 217 -18.59 -8.94 -5.60
C ASP A 217 -18.48 -8.77 -4.08
N ALA A 218 -17.51 -7.96 -3.59
CA ALA A 218 -17.36 -7.56 -2.20
C ALA A 218 -18.13 -6.27 -1.83
N GLU A 219 -18.97 -5.75 -2.73
CA GLU A 219 -19.84 -4.57 -2.52
C GLU A 219 -19.10 -3.28 -2.06
N LEU A 220 -17.84 -3.12 -2.46
CA LEU A 220 -16.99 -2.00 -2.03
C LEU A 220 -17.17 -0.71 -2.87
N LEU A 221 -17.77 -0.85 -4.05
CA LEU A 221 -17.86 0.24 -5.02
C LEU A 221 -18.80 1.37 -4.55
N THR A 222 -18.23 2.55 -4.34
CA THR A 222 -18.99 3.80 -4.21
C THR A 222 -19.63 4.20 -5.54
N ALA A 223 -20.62 5.09 -5.51
CA ALA A 223 -21.27 5.58 -6.72
C ALA A 223 -20.28 6.27 -7.68
N GLN A 224 -19.40 7.13 -7.15
CA GLN A 224 -18.39 7.87 -7.94
C GLN A 224 -17.37 6.94 -8.59
N VAL A 225 -16.85 5.96 -7.83
CA VAL A 225 -15.88 4.99 -8.36
C VAL A 225 -16.53 4.10 -9.43
N ARG A 226 -17.79 3.68 -9.22
CA ARG A 226 -18.55 2.90 -10.20
C ARG A 226 -18.75 3.68 -11.51
N GLU A 227 -19.11 4.94 -11.42
CA GLU A 227 -19.28 5.84 -12.58
C GLU A 227 -17.96 5.98 -13.34
N ALA A 228 -16.87 6.32 -12.66
CA ALA A 228 -15.57 6.46 -13.30
C ALA A 228 -15.08 5.16 -13.98
N ILE A 229 -15.28 3.99 -13.36
CA ILE A 229 -14.95 2.71 -14.00
C ILE A 229 -15.79 2.48 -15.26
N ALA A 230 -17.07 2.86 -15.25
CA ALA A 230 -17.96 2.73 -16.40
C ALA A 230 -17.53 3.66 -17.55
N ASP A 231 -17.17 4.90 -17.24
CA ASP A 231 -16.71 5.89 -18.22
C ASP A 231 -15.40 5.46 -18.88
N VAL A 232 -14.43 4.98 -18.08
CA VAL A 232 -13.18 4.40 -18.61
C VAL A 232 -13.46 3.18 -19.49
N SER A 233 -14.43 2.34 -19.12
CA SER A 233 -14.81 1.17 -19.92
C SER A 233 -15.48 1.57 -21.25
N ALA A 234 -16.22 2.68 -21.28
CA ALA A 234 -16.89 3.19 -22.49
C ALA A 234 -15.91 3.68 -23.56
N VAL A 235 -14.66 3.96 -23.17
CA VAL A 235 -13.55 4.32 -24.06
C VAL A 235 -12.53 3.18 -24.23
N ASP A 236 -12.96 1.93 -23.99
CA ASP A 236 -12.13 0.71 -24.09
C ASP A 236 -10.92 0.66 -23.12
N GLY A 237 -10.90 1.51 -22.11
CA GLY A 237 -9.86 1.57 -21.08
C GLY A 237 -9.99 0.49 -20.00
N GLN A 238 -8.98 0.40 -19.14
CA GLN A 238 -8.96 -0.54 -18.00
C GLN A 238 -8.82 0.24 -16.70
N ALA A 239 -9.88 0.26 -15.87
CA ALA A 239 -9.86 0.85 -14.53
C ALA A 239 -10.35 -0.14 -13.46
N SER A 240 -10.03 0.14 -12.20
CA SER A 240 -10.55 -0.53 -11.01
C SER A 240 -10.47 0.42 -9.81
N MET A 241 -11.18 0.09 -8.74
CA MET A 241 -11.04 0.76 -7.44
C MET A 241 -9.68 0.43 -6.81
N ALA A 242 -9.03 1.41 -6.19
CA ALA A 242 -7.97 1.15 -5.22
C ALA A 242 -8.63 0.71 -3.91
N MET A 243 -8.40 -0.54 -3.50
CA MET A 243 -9.14 -1.13 -2.38
C MET A 243 -8.95 -0.31 -1.10
N LEU A 244 -10.05 -0.15 -0.36
CA LEU A 244 -10.12 0.61 0.90
C LEU A 244 -9.95 2.13 0.76
N GLY A 245 -9.99 2.68 -0.46
CA GLY A 245 -10.05 4.13 -0.70
C GLY A 245 -11.17 4.51 -1.66
N ASN A 246 -11.67 5.75 -1.60
CA ASN A 246 -12.64 6.26 -2.58
C ASN A 246 -11.90 6.70 -3.85
N THR A 247 -11.13 5.79 -4.44
CA THR A 247 -10.14 6.09 -5.49
C THR A 247 -10.30 5.10 -6.63
N VAL A 248 -10.24 5.62 -7.86
CA VAL A 248 -10.14 4.82 -9.09
C VAL A 248 -8.72 4.91 -9.63
N PHE A 249 -8.17 3.79 -10.07
CA PHE A 249 -6.93 3.75 -10.83
C PHE A 249 -7.17 3.09 -12.19
N ALA A 250 -6.43 3.51 -13.20
CA ALA A 250 -6.47 2.98 -14.55
C ALA A 250 -5.08 2.69 -15.09
N LEU A 251 -5.00 1.71 -15.99
CA LEU A 251 -3.78 1.45 -16.77
C LEU A 251 -3.79 2.28 -18.05
N GLY A 252 -2.61 2.71 -18.49
CA GLY A 252 -2.48 3.53 -19.69
C GLY A 252 -3.11 4.90 -19.47
N THR A 253 -3.91 5.39 -20.42
CA THR A 253 -4.55 6.71 -20.46
C THR A 253 -6.05 6.68 -20.15
N GLY A 254 -6.55 5.59 -19.57
CA GLY A 254 -7.98 5.33 -19.50
C GLY A 254 -8.81 6.43 -18.82
N LEU A 255 -8.31 7.06 -17.75
CA LEU A 255 -9.02 8.13 -17.05
C LEU A 255 -8.98 9.43 -17.84
N SER A 256 -7.82 9.79 -18.40
CA SER A 256 -7.69 10.95 -19.29
C SER A 256 -8.59 10.84 -20.52
N ASP A 257 -8.62 9.66 -21.15
CA ASP A 257 -9.44 9.39 -22.34
C ASP A 257 -10.94 9.44 -22.02
N ALA A 258 -11.33 9.13 -20.78
CA ALA A 258 -12.69 9.27 -20.26
C ALA A 258 -13.05 10.70 -19.82
N GLY A 259 -12.11 11.66 -19.91
CA GLY A 259 -12.36 13.07 -19.63
C GLY A 259 -12.13 13.49 -18.17
N TYR A 260 -11.47 12.66 -17.36
CA TYR A 260 -11.01 13.03 -16.03
C TYR A 260 -9.68 13.80 -16.10
N GLU A 261 -9.31 14.48 -15.01
CA GLU A 261 -7.98 15.07 -14.80
C GLU A 261 -7.20 14.23 -13.78
N PRO A 262 -6.64 13.06 -14.16
CA PRO A 262 -5.99 12.18 -13.22
C PRO A 262 -4.57 12.65 -12.87
N SER A 263 -4.10 12.24 -11.70
CA SER A 263 -2.68 12.13 -11.44
C SER A 263 -2.08 11.02 -12.30
N VAL A 264 -0.84 11.20 -12.77
CA VAL A 264 -0.19 10.31 -13.74
C VAL A 264 1.15 9.85 -13.20
N CYS A 265 1.35 8.54 -13.11
CA CYS A 265 2.59 7.94 -12.66
C CYS A 265 2.85 6.60 -13.37
N ALA A 266 3.76 5.80 -12.84
CA ALA A 266 4.04 4.46 -13.36
C ALA A 266 4.25 3.46 -12.22
N THR A 267 4.35 2.18 -12.56
CA THR A 267 4.70 1.14 -11.60
C THR A 267 6.16 1.28 -11.14
N HIS A 268 6.44 1.29 -9.84
CA HIS A 268 7.79 1.44 -9.29
C HIS A 268 8.48 0.08 -9.04
N PRO A 269 9.54 -0.29 -9.79
CA PRO A 269 10.03 -1.67 -9.81
C PRO A 269 10.93 -2.08 -8.64
N ALA A 270 11.48 -1.12 -7.88
CA ALA A 270 12.58 -1.38 -6.95
C ALA A 270 12.16 -1.52 -5.48
N GLY A 271 10.90 -1.21 -5.16
CA GLY A 271 10.42 -1.14 -3.79
C GLY A 271 11.04 0.01 -3.00
N ALA A 272 10.90 -0.05 -1.67
CA ALA A 272 11.41 0.94 -0.74
C ALA A 272 12.96 0.98 -0.72
N MET A 273 13.53 2.18 -0.68
CA MET A 273 14.99 2.36 -0.69
C MET A 273 15.44 3.60 0.10
N LEU A 274 16.64 3.53 0.66
CA LEU A 274 17.34 4.73 1.14
C LEU A 274 17.73 5.63 -0.04
N ARG A 275 17.63 6.95 0.16
CA ARG A 275 18.13 7.97 -0.76
C ARG A 275 19.60 8.31 -0.49
#